data_AF-A0A8B7DSE8-F1
#
_entry.id   AF-A0A8B7DSE8-F1
#
_cell.length_a   1.000
_cell.length_b   1.000
_cell.length_c   1.000
_cell.angle_alpha   90.00
_cell.angle_beta   90.00
_cell.angle_gamma   90.00
#
_symmetry.space_group_name_H-M   'P 1'
#
loop_
_entity.id
_entity.type
_entity.pdbx_description
1 polymer ?
#
loop_
_entity_poly.entity_id
_entity_poly.type
_entity_poly.pdbx_seq_one_letter_code
_entity_poly.pdbx_strand_id
1 'polypeptide(L)'
;MAIIGCNNWQNALRNSTVEGNNLTTPMRKLIQKLPDVAEQVFNQCVLDNGLPCEHPQYKITYNFEFLEDMFAPWCTIALDDSEYYQHRKSLDFSHRRSLFSLISSMNTKFPVDWMKTKNFKHNHPLKFMVQNERTGLLCHPLVTCLLKCKWSICGRYAYYSRLLLYMIFLFFITGYGLSLRANLQVSNNSYSCLPFNPNNNLSNFFIDPGRYIVIVLSAISLSIEFAKLIMNPYNYIRVYRAVELGAYICSLVYAKESFSDESSSFRCSFTQNQLGAASLTLSWLGLVLFLRKFPKLGIYVFMFTHILKSFVQIAPVMFLFMIAFGLGSHLVIFMQDPRSYTTPPHVFMKILLGMLGEYEYDNIYNRLYNPIPTAWVIYMFFVIINCILLFNLLVGLAADDIETVQKQAIPKRLAMLVDLTLDVEKALPISIQKHLVKLKESVYPNVYKSKSLWSFWSFESPSTNIKSKKNIKNIKKEQIELEENIHKLSRRIIAIEAQNNRIEELLNGIINHININE
;
A
#
# COMPACT_ATOMS: atom_id res chain seq x y z
N MET A 1 -3.93 4.34 -33.63
CA MET A 1 -4.86 3.24 -33.29
C MET A 1 -4.90 2.12 -34.34
N ALA A 2 -4.67 2.40 -35.63
CA ALA A 2 -4.74 1.39 -36.70
C ALA A 2 -3.89 0.13 -36.46
N ILE A 3 -2.69 0.26 -35.88
CA ILE A 3 -1.76 -0.88 -35.67
C ILE A 3 -2.31 -1.93 -34.67
N ILE A 4 -3.10 -1.51 -33.68
CA ILE A 4 -3.66 -2.40 -32.64
C ILE A 4 -4.96 -3.08 -33.12
N GLY A 5 -5.63 -2.49 -34.11
CA GLY A 5 -6.79 -3.10 -34.77
C GLY A 5 -6.43 -4.21 -35.77
N CYS A 6 -5.16 -4.32 -36.19
CA CYS A 6 -4.72 -5.33 -37.16
C CYS A 6 -4.54 -6.71 -36.50
N ASN A 7 -4.88 -7.79 -37.21
CA ASN A 7 -4.70 -9.17 -36.74
C ASN A 7 -3.26 -9.52 -36.29
N ASN A 8 -2.25 -8.81 -36.81
CA ASN A 8 -0.83 -9.01 -36.50
C ASN A 8 -0.26 -8.07 -35.41
N TRP A 9 -1.11 -7.38 -34.64
CA TRP A 9 -0.67 -6.43 -33.60
C TRP A 9 0.34 -7.03 -32.60
N GLN A 10 0.21 -8.33 -32.29
CA GLN A 10 1.12 -9.03 -31.37
C GLN A 10 2.56 -9.02 -31.88
N ASN A 11 2.76 -9.23 -33.19
CA ASN A 11 4.10 -9.24 -33.79
C ASN A 11 4.73 -7.84 -33.77
N ALA A 12 3.93 -6.78 -33.88
CA ALA A 12 4.42 -5.41 -33.75
C ALA A 12 4.90 -5.07 -32.33
N LEU A 13 4.32 -5.71 -31.31
CA LEU A 13 4.71 -5.51 -29.90
C LEU A 13 5.83 -6.44 -29.43
N ARG A 14 6.06 -7.56 -30.12
CA ARG A 14 7.18 -8.50 -29.88
C ARG A 14 8.50 -7.95 -30.42
N ASN A 15 8.92 -6.82 -29.89
CA ASN A 15 10.21 -6.23 -30.17
C ASN A 15 10.84 -5.74 -28.86
N SER A 16 12.16 -5.85 -28.77
CA SER A 16 12.93 -5.31 -27.65
C SER A 16 14.14 -4.58 -28.19
N THR A 17 14.35 -3.38 -27.67
CA THR A 17 15.51 -2.54 -27.99
C THR A 17 16.24 -2.25 -26.69
N VAL A 18 17.56 -2.05 -26.75
CA VAL A 18 18.34 -1.61 -25.60
C VAL A 18 18.68 -0.14 -25.82
N GLU A 19 18.11 0.76 -25.01
CA GLU A 19 18.43 2.19 -25.03
C GLU A 19 19.30 2.50 -23.80
N GLY A 20 20.60 2.69 -24.01
CA GLY A 20 21.58 2.83 -22.93
C GLY A 20 21.71 1.54 -22.09
N ASN A 21 21.54 1.65 -20.77
CA ASN A 21 21.56 0.50 -19.85
C ASN A 21 20.19 -0.14 -19.59
N ASN A 22 19.12 0.31 -20.28
CA ASN A 22 17.75 -0.14 -20.01
C ASN A 22 17.14 -0.83 -21.24
N LEU A 23 16.61 -2.04 -21.03
CA LEU A 23 15.70 -2.69 -21.97
C LEU A 23 14.44 -1.84 -22.17
N THR A 24 14.11 -1.52 -23.41
CA THR A 24 12.88 -0.82 -23.78
C THR A 24 12.05 -1.72 -24.70
N THR A 25 10.75 -1.80 -24.42
CA THR A 25 9.79 -2.54 -25.25
C THR A 25 8.69 -1.57 -25.70
N PRO A 26 8.02 -1.83 -26.84
CA PRO A 26 6.89 -1.03 -27.29
C PRO A 26 5.84 -0.83 -26.19
N MET A 27 5.62 -1.86 -25.36
CA MET A 27 4.68 -1.80 -24.23
C MET A 27 5.12 -0.85 -23.12
N ARG A 28 6.41 -0.80 -22.78
CA ARG A 28 6.93 0.19 -21.82
C ARG A 28 6.77 1.62 -22.35
N LYS A 29 7.04 1.83 -23.65
CA LYS A 29 6.84 3.14 -24.31
C LYS A 29 5.36 3.54 -24.33
N LEU A 30 4.45 2.60 -24.61
CA LEU A 30 3.01 2.83 -24.54
C LEU A 30 2.55 3.20 -23.12
N ILE A 31 2.98 2.47 -22.08
CA ILE A 31 2.66 2.79 -20.68
C ILE A 31 3.11 4.21 -20.31
N GLN A 32 4.28 4.63 -20.80
CA GLN A 32 4.84 5.95 -20.50
C GLN A 32 4.14 7.07 -21.28
N LYS A 33 3.98 6.91 -22.60
CA LYS A 33 3.57 8.00 -23.51
C LYS A 33 2.08 7.98 -23.87
N LEU A 34 1.45 6.81 -23.99
CA LEU A 34 0.09 6.63 -24.50
C LEU A 34 -0.69 5.58 -23.66
N PRO A 35 -1.15 5.95 -22.45
CA PRO A 35 -1.77 5.01 -21.52
C PRO A 35 -3.09 4.42 -22.04
N ASP A 36 -3.91 5.20 -22.74
CA ASP A 36 -5.21 4.77 -23.27
C ASP A 36 -5.02 3.66 -24.34
N VAL A 37 -3.95 3.79 -25.11
CA VAL A 37 -3.53 2.81 -26.11
C VAL A 37 -3.01 1.53 -25.42
N ALA A 38 -2.27 1.67 -24.32
CA ALA A 38 -1.84 0.53 -23.51
C ALA A 38 -3.03 -0.21 -22.89
N GLU A 39 -4.09 0.50 -22.49
CA GLU A 39 -5.32 -0.12 -21.97
C GLU A 39 -6.04 -0.94 -23.05
N GLN A 40 -6.11 -0.44 -24.28
CA GLN A 40 -6.64 -1.22 -25.42
C GLN A 40 -5.86 -2.52 -25.63
N VAL A 41 -4.53 -2.47 -25.56
CA VAL A 41 -3.68 -3.68 -25.63
C VAL A 41 -4.00 -4.63 -24.47
N PHE A 42 -4.15 -4.13 -23.24
CA PHE A 42 -4.49 -4.97 -22.09
C PHE A 42 -5.86 -5.63 -22.23
N ASN A 43 -6.83 -4.94 -22.82
CA ASN A 43 -8.13 -5.52 -23.13
C ASN A 43 -8.01 -6.69 -24.12
N GLN A 44 -7.16 -6.57 -25.15
CA GLN A 44 -6.91 -7.66 -26.11
C GLN A 44 -6.16 -8.85 -25.49
N CYS A 45 -5.39 -8.63 -24.41
CA CYS A 45 -4.74 -9.71 -23.65
C CYS A 45 -5.69 -10.50 -22.73
N VAL A 46 -6.94 -10.07 -22.58
CA VAL A 46 -7.97 -10.75 -21.79
C VAL A 46 -8.93 -11.47 -22.73
N LEU A 47 -8.75 -12.78 -22.87
CA LEU A 47 -9.54 -13.62 -23.77
C LEU A 47 -10.61 -14.37 -22.98
N ASP A 48 -11.84 -14.43 -23.49
CA ASP A 48 -12.86 -15.35 -23.00
C ASP A 48 -13.04 -16.55 -23.95
N ASN A 49 -13.61 -17.65 -23.44
CA ASN A 49 -13.84 -18.86 -24.22
C ASN A 49 -15.13 -18.82 -25.05
N GLY A 50 -15.69 -17.63 -25.32
CA GLY A 50 -16.91 -17.44 -26.11
C GLY A 50 -18.21 -17.91 -25.45
N LEU A 51 -18.15 -18.53 -24.27
CA LEU A 51 -19.34 -18.98 -23.55
C LEU A 51 -20.08 -17.81 -22.88
N PRO A 52 -21.40 -17.92 -22.65
CA PRO A 52 -22.15 -16.94 -21.87
C PRO A 52 -21.54 -16.75 -20.48
N CYS A 53 -21.59 -15.51 -19.97
CA CYS A 53 -21.00 -15.15 -18.68
C CYS A 53 -21.55 -15.97 -17.49
N GLU A 54 -22.74 -16.56 -17.63
CA GLU A 54 -23.43 -17.33 -16.58
C GLU A 54 -23.16 -18.83 -16.70
N HIS A 55 -22.51 -19.27 -17.80
CA HIS A 55 -22.21 -20.68 -18.01
C HIS A 55 -21.20 -21.18 -16.96
N PRO A 56 -21.39 -22.36 -16.34
CA PRO A 56 -20.51 -22.87 -15.28
C PRO A 56 -19.05 -23.04 -15.73
N GLN A 57 -18.83 -23.33 -17.02
CA GLN A 57 -17.49 -23.45 -17.63
C GLN A 57 -16.99 -22.15 -18.29
N TYR A 58 -17.63 -21.00 -18.05
CA TYR A 58 -17.11 -19.72 -18.52
C TYR A 58 -15.69 -19.51 -17.99
N LYS A 59 -14.76 -19.16 -18.88
CA LYS A 59 -13.33 -19.10 -18.60
C LYS A 59 -12.77 -17.82 -19.17
N ILE A 60 -12.01 -17.10 -18.34
CA ILE A 60 -11.23 -15.93 -18.75
C ILE A 60 -9.75 -16.31 -18.70
N THR A 61 -9.05 -16.14 -19.82
CA THR A 61 -7.61 -16.37 -19.94
C THR A 61 -6.90 -15.02 -20.03
N TYR A 62 -5.98 -14.79 -19.10
CA TYR A 62 -5.13 -13.61 -19.03
C TYR A 62 -3.77 -13.94 -19.64
N ASN A 63 -3.34 -13.17 -20.65
CA ASN A 63 -2.01 -13.28 -21.24
C ASN A 63 -1.08 -12.17 -20.69
N PHE A 64 -0.05 -12.57 -19.96
CA PHE A 64 0.93 -11.69 -19.31
C PHE A 64 2.21 -11.50 -20.11
N GLU A 65 2.32 -12.08 -21.31
CA GLU A 65 3.50 -12.04 -22.19
C GLU A 65 4.16 -10.66 -22.32
N PHE A 66 3.35 -9.60 -22.39
CA PHE A 66 3.83 -8.22 -22.56
C PHE A 66 4.16 -7.49 -21.25
N LEU A 67 3.73 -8.02 -20.11
CA LEU A 67 4.03 -7.49 -18.77
C LEU A 67 5.23 -8.19 -18.14
N GLU A 68 5.42 -9.47 -18.46
CA GLU A 68 6.56 -10.32 -18.09
C GLU A 68 7.55 -10.48 -19.27
N ASP A 69 7.78 -9.37 -19.99
CA ASP A 69 8.55 -9.33 -21.24
C ASP A 69 9.99 -9.86 -21.07
N MET A 70 10.58 -9.69 -19.89
CA MET A 70 11.95 -10.13 -19.56
C MET A 70 12.16 -11.64 -19.60
N PHE A 71 11.09 -12.43 -19.45
CA PHE A 71 11.13 -13.89 -19.52
C PHE A 71 10.42 -14.41 -20.78
N ALA A 72 10.00 -13.51 -21.67
CA ALA A 72 9.32 -13.88 -22.89
C ALA A 72 10.30 -14.47 -23.93
N PRO A 73 9.90 -15.50 -24.70
CA PRO A 73 10.79 -16.17 -25.66
C PRO A 73 11.36 -15.25 -26.75
N TRP A 74 10.65 -14.17 -27.09
CA TRP A 74 11.06 -13.20 -28.11
C TRP A 74 12.00 -12.11 -27.58
N CYS A 75 12.22 -12.04 -26.27
CA CYS A 75 13.11 -11.06 -25.64
C CYS A 75 14.54 -11.60 -25.46
N THR A 76 15.01 -12.46 -26.38
CA THR A 76 16.43 -12.86 -26.44
C THR A 76 17.23 -11.70 -27.02
N ILE A 77 17.90 -10.94 -26.16
CA ILE A 77 18.90 -9.97 -26.57
C ILE A 77 20.01 -10.74 -27.28
N ALA A 78 20.05 -10.66 -28.61
CA ALA A 78 21.24 -11.01 -29.37
C ALA A 78 22.31 -9.99 -28.96
N LEU A 79 23.33 -10.45 -28.23
CA LEU A 79 24.55 -9.68 -28.10
C LEU A 79 25.22 -9.75 -29.48
N ASP A 80 25.20 -8.64 -30.21
CA ASP A 80 26.11 -8.42 -31.32
C ASP A 80 27.53 -8.47 -30.76
N ASP A 81 28.16 -9.64 -30.89
CA ASP A 81 29.60 -9.79 -31.03
C ASP A 81 29.83 -10.72 -32.22
N SER A 82 29.48 -10.25 -33.42
CA SER A 82 30.19 -10.50 -34.68
C SER A 82 29.35 -10.00 -35.86
N GLU A 83 29.87 -8.98 -36.53
CA GLU A 83 29.65 -8.78 -37.96
C GLU A 83 30.04 -10.07 -38.70
N TYR A 84 29.11 -11.00 -38.88
CA TYR A 84 29.06 -11.99 -39.96
C TYR A 84 27.76 -12.78 -39.80
N TYR A 85 27.14 -13.24 -40.89
CA TYR A 85 25.84 -13.93 -40.95
C TYR A 85 24.58 -13.06 -41.07
N GLN A 86 24.65 -11.99 -41.86
CA GLN A 86 23.53 -11.67 -42.76
C GLN A 86 23.49 -12.68 -43.91
N HIS A 87 22.90 -13.87 -43.72
CA HIS A 87 22.26 -14.63 -44.80
C HIS A 87 21.55 -15.87 -44.25
N ARG A 88 20.26 -15.70 -43.91
CA ARG A 88 19.14 -16.63 -44.18
C ARG A 88 17.98 -16.32 -43.24
N LYS A 89 17.16 -15.34 -43.63
CA LYS A 89 15.72 -15.41 -43.37
C LYS A 89 15.06 -15.83 -44.67
N SER A 90 14.83 -17.12 -44.83
CA SER A 90 13.87 -17.64 -45.79
C SER A 90 12.86 -18.51 -45.04
N LEU A 91 11.58 -18.17 -45.27
CA LEU A 91 10.37 -18.96 -45.15
C LEU A 91 10.55 -20.44 -44.77
N ASP A 92 9.86 -20.88 -43.72
CA ASP A 92 8.69 -21.75 -43.92
C ASP A 92 7.90 -21.96 -42.63
N PHE A 93 6.58 -21.93 -42.78
CA PHE A 93 5.60 -22.29 -41.76
C PHE A 93 5.00 -23.63 -42.16
N SER A 94 5.32 -24.73 -41.46
CA SER A 94 4.37 -25.81 -41.19
C SER A 94 4.95 -26.91 -40.28
N HIS A 95 4.03 -27.46 -39.48
CA HIS A 95 4.05 -28.71 -38.72
C HIS A 95 4.94 -28.91 -37.47
N ARG A 96 4.23 -28.86 -36.33
CA ARG A 96 4.20 -29.89 -35.27
C ARG A 96 5.58 -30.40 -34.83
N ARG A 97 6.33 -29.56 -34.10
CA ARG A 97 7.40 -30.02 -33.21
C ARG A 97 6.96 -29.88 -31.75
N SER A 98 7.16 -30.95 -30.99
CA SER A 98 6.75 -31.04 -29.59
C SER A 98 7.47 -30.00 -28.74
N LEU A 99 6.73 -29.35 -27.83
CA LEU A 99 7.27 -28.35 -26.89
C LEU A 99 8.47 -28.89 -26.09
N PHE A 100 8.58 -30.21 -25.94
CA PHE A 100 9.66 -30.87 -25.21
C PHE A 100 11.03 -30.78 -25.91
N SER A 101 11.09 -30.72 -27.25
CA SER A 101 12.36 -30.58 -27.98
C SER A 101 12.88 -29.14 -28.04
N LEU A 102 12.04 -28.15 -27.73
CA LEU A 102 12.46 -26.76 -27.52
C LEU A 102 13.04 -26.54 -26.12
N ILE A 103 12.62 -27.36 -25.15
CA ILE A 103 13.07 -27.25 -23.75
C ILE A 103 14.47 -27.85 -23.57
N SER A 104 14.85 -28.90 -24.32
CA SER A 104 16.20 -29.49 -24.20
C SER A 104 17.31 -28.71 -24.91
N SER A 105 16.97 -27.86 -25.90
CA SER A 105 17.95 -26.98 -26.57
C SER A 105 18.11 -25.60 -25.90
N MET A 106 17.34 -25.31 -24.84
CA MET A 106 17.45 -24.09 -24.03
C MET A 106 18.61 -24.14 -23.00
N ASN A 107 19.71 -24.80 -23.36
CA ASN A 107 21.00 -24.65 -22.67
C ASN A 107 21.81 -23.48 -23.24
N THR A 108 21.18 -22.58 -24.00
CA THR A 108 21.80 -21.31 -24.38
C THR A 108 21.96 -20.48 -23.12
N LYS A 109 23.22 -20.10 -22.84
CA LYS A 109 23.62 -19.13 -21.83
C LYS A 109 22.82 -17.84 -22.05
N PHE A 110 21.66 -17.72 -21.40
CA PHE A 110 20.98 -16.43 -21.23
C PHE A 110 22.02 -15.48 -20.61
N PRO A 111 22.18 -14.24 -21.12
CA PRO A 111 23.19 -13.35 -20.56
C PRO A 111 22.76 -13.01 -19.13
N VAL A 112 23.42 -13.64 -18.18
CA VAL A 112 23.21 -13.47 -16.74
C VAL A 112 23.50 -12.01 -16.33
N ASP A 113 24.22 -11.25 -17.15
CA ASP A 113 24.74 -9.93 -16.82
C ASP A 113 23.67 -8.81 -16.83
N TRP A 114 22.62 -8.91 -17.67
CA TRP A 114 21.48 -7.97 -17.59
C TRP A 114 20.51 -8.31 -16.45
N MET A 115 20.45 -9.57 -16.00
CA MET A 115 19.72 -9.94 -14.79
C MET A 115 20.49 -9.58 -13.51
N LYS A 116 21.83 -9.58 -13.56
CA LYS A 116 22.71 -9.15 -12.46
C LYS A 116 22.71 -7.64 -12.24
N THR A 117 22.32 -6.84 -13.23
CA THR A 117 22.34 -5.38 -13.10
C THR A 117 21.27 -4.91 -12.11
N LYS A 118 21.67 -3.99 -11.21
CA LYS A 118 20.89 -3.43 -10.09
C LYS A 118 19.49 -2.88 -10.47
N ASN A 119 19.16 -2.78 -11.77
CA ASN A 119 18.02 -2.06 -12.34
C ASN A 119 16.79 -2.94 -12.68
N PHE A 120 16.79 -4.27 -12.44
CA PHE A 120 15.63 -5.15 -12.70
C PHE A 120 14.29 -4.56 -12.22
N LYS A 121 14.24 -4.15 -10.94
CA LYS A 121 13.04 -3.57 -10.34
C LYS A 121 12.60 -2.28 -11.04
N HIS A 122 13.55 -1.42 -11.40
CA HIS A 122 13.27 -0.11 -11.99
C HIS A 122 12.82 -0.22 -13.45
N ASN A 123 13.25 -1.28 -14.14
CA ASN A 123 12.96 -1.49 -15.55
C ASN A 123 11.70 -2.34 -15.80
N HIS A 124 11.04 -2.86 -14.76
CA HIS A 124 9.85 -3.70 -14.90
C HIS A 124 8.62 -2.88 -15.37
N PRO A 125 7.78 -3.36 -16.32
CA PRO A 125 6.60 -2.62 -16.81
C PRO A 125 5.64 -2.13 -15.71
N LEU A 126 5.38 -2.97 -14.71
CA LEU A 126 4.60 -2.59 -13.51
C LEU A 126 5.23 -1.40 -12.74
N LYS A 127 6.56 -1.29 -12.69
CA LYS A 127 7.22 -0.16 -12.02
C LYS A 127 7.05 1.13 -12.80
N PHE A 128 7.09 1.08 -14.13
CA PHE A 128 6.75 2.22 -15.00
C PHE A 128 5.31 2.70 -14.79
N MET A 129 4.34 1.81 -14.59
CA MET A 129 2.97 2.20 -14.28
C MET A 129 2.88 2.97 -12.96
N VAL A 130 3.64 2.53 -11.94
CA VAL A 130 3.68 3.19 -10.63
C VAL A 130 4.40 4.54 -10.71
N GLN A 131 5.54 4.61 -11.41
CA GLN A 131 6.33 5.84 -11.55
C GLN A 131 5.59 6.93 -12.34
N ASN A 132 4.83 6.55 -13.36
CA ASN A 132 4.04 7.47 -14.17
C ASN A 132 2.61 7.68 -13.61
N GLU A 133 2.34 7.25 -12.38
CA GLU A 133 1.05 7.38 -11.67
C GLU A 133 -0.18 6.95 -12.49
N ARG A 134 -0.03 5.88 -13.29
CA ARG A 134 -1.10 5.37 -14.17
C ARG A 134 -2.10 4.52 -13.41
N THR A 135 -2.95 5.15 -12.59
CA THR A 135 -3.92 4.48 -11.71
C THR A 135 -4.93 3.61 -12.48
N GLY A 136 -5.41 4.06 -13.64
CA GLY A 136 -6.32 3.29 -14.50
C GLY A 136 -5.71 1.97 -14.97
N LEU A 137 -4.47 2.00 -15.45
CA LEU A 137 -3.73 0.82 -15.90
C LEU A 137 -3.42 -0.15 -14.73
N LEU A 138 -3.08 0.37 -13.55
CA LEU A 138 -2.85 -0.45 -12.34
C LEU A 138 -4.11 -1.19 -11.88
N CYS A 139 -5.27 -0.55 -12.00
CA CYS A 139 -6.57 -1.13 -11.64
C CYS A 139 -7.12 -2.10 -12.69
N HIS A 140 -6.50 -2.19 -13.87
CA HIS A 140 -6.96 -3.06 -14.95
C HIS A 140 -6.97 -4.54 -14.52
N PRO A 141 -7.99 -5.34 -14.89
CA PRO A 141 -8.14 -6.73 -14.48
C PRO A 141 -6.91 -7.60 -14.80
N LEU A 142 -6.24 -7.37 -15.93
CA LEU A 142 -4.99 -8.05 -16.30
C LEU A 142 -3.89 -7.85 -15.25
N VAL A 143 -3.62 -6.61 -14.85
CA VAL A 143 -2.58 -6.26 -13.88
C VAL A 143 -2.95 -6.78 -12.49
N THR A 144 -4.22 -6.66 -12.10
CA THR A 144 -4.67 -7.21 -10.81
C THR A 144 -4.57 -8.73 -10.74
N CYS A 145 -4.83 -9.43 -11.85
CA CYS A 145 -4.66 -10.88 -11.92
C CYS A 145 -3.18 -11.25 -11.82
N LEU A 146 -2.31 -10.61 -12.60
CA LEU A 146 -0.86 -10.82 -12.55
C LEU A 146 -0.31 -10.65 -11.13
N LEU A 147 -0.68 -9.56 -10.45
CA LEU A 147 -0.27 -9.30 -9.07
C LEU A 147 -0.79 -10.37 -8.10
N LYS A 148 -2.02 -10.87 -8.31
CA LYS A 148 -2.57 -11.98 -7.53
C LYS A 148 -1.77 -13.26 -7.75
N CYS A 149 -1.37 -13.57 -8.98
CA CYS A 149 -0.50 -14.72 -9.29
C CYS A 149 0.82 -14.57 -8.53
N LYS A 150 1.54 -13.46 -8.75
CA LYS A 150 2.86 -13.19 -8.14
C LYS A 150 2.80 -13.22 -6.61
N TRP A 151 1.74 -12.64 -6.04
CA TRP A 151 1.47 -12.70 -4.60
C TRP A 151 1.27 -14.13 -4.12
N SER A 152 0.40 -14.91 -4.78
CA SER A 152 0.09 -16.27 -4.33
C SER A 152 1.27 -17.23 -4.41
N ILE A 153 2.15 -17.05 -5.40
CA ILE A 153 3.28 -17.93 -5.66
C ILE A 153 4.44 -17.67 -4.69
N CYS A 154 4.85 -16.41 -4.52
CA CYS A 154 6.05 -16.08 -3.77
C CYS A 154 5.84 -14.99 -2.71
N GLY A 155 5.16 -13.90 -3.08
CA GLY A 155 5.01 -12.72 -2.21
C GLY A 155 4.36 -13.05 -0.85
N ARG A 156 3.37 -13.96 -0.86
CA ARG A 156 2.66 -14.43 0.32
C ARG A 156 3.59 -15.07 1.34
N TYR A 157 4.44 -16.01 0.88
CA TYR A 157 5.33 -16.76 1.77
C TYR A 157 6.41 -15.85 2.35
N ALA A 158 7.03 -14.98 1.53
CA ALA A 158 8.05 -14.05 1.99
C ALA A 158 7.51 -13.01 3.00
N TYR A 159 6.28 -12.53 2.79
CA TYR A 159 5.66 -11.60 3.72
C TYR A 159 5.25 -12.28 5.04
N TYR A 160 4.55 -13.41 4.98
CA TYR A 160 4.09 -14.09 6.19
C TYR A 160 5.21 -14.74 6.98
N SER A 161 6.30 -15.18 6.35
CA SER A 161 7.48 -15.65 7.09
C SER A 161 8.13 -14.53 7.91
N ARG A 162 8.27 -13.33 7.31
CA ARG A 162 8.75 -12.15 8.02
C ARG A 162 7.80 -11.74 9.15
N LEU A 163 6.49 -11.73 8.89
CA LEU A 163 5.49 -11.41 9.91
C LEU A 163 5.54 -12.43 11.06
N LEU A 164 5.66 -13.72 10.75
CA LEU A 164 5.77 -14.78 11.75
C LEU A 164 7.01 -14.59 12.63
N LEU A 165 8.17 -14.34 12.04
CA LEU A 165 9.40 -14.04 12.79
C LEU A 165 9.23 -12.83 13.71
N TYR A 166 8.53 -11.79 13.24
CA TYR A 166 8.22 -10.63 14.06
C TYR A 166 7.26 -10.94 15.21
N MET A 167 6.23 -11.77 14.96
CA MET A 167 5.28 -12.21 15.99
C MET A 167 5.96 -13.08 17.05
N ILE A 168 6.91 -13.93 16.66
CA ILE A 168 7.73 -14.71 17.60
C ILE A 168 8.55 -13.75 18.48
N PHE A 169 9.25 -12.79 17.88
CA PHE A 169 9.97 -11.77 18.63
C PHE A 169 9.06 -11.02 19.60
N LEU A 170 7.88 -10.59 19.14
CA LEU A 170 6.89 -9.86 19.94
C LEU A 170 6.37 -10.69 21.11
N PHE A 171 6.09 -11.97 20.89
CA PHE A 171 5.67 -12.90 21.94
C PHE A 171 6.74 -13.04 23.04
N PHE A 172 8.01 -13.19 22.66
CA PHE A 172 9.08 -13.34 23.64
C PHE A 172 9.41 -12.04 24.38
N ILE A 173 9.43 -10.87 23.73
CA ILE A 173 9.69 -9.59 24.43
C ILE A 173 8.56 -9.23 25.40
N THR A 174 7.30 -9.51 25.03
CA THR A 174 6.14 -9.29 25.90
C THR A 174 6.14 -10.24 27.09
N GLY A 175 6.37 -11.53 26.86
CA GLY A 175 6.52 -12.51 27.93
C GLY A 175 7.70 -12.19 28.86
N TYR A 176 8.84 -11.78 28.31
CA TYR A 176 10.02 -11.35 29.09
C TYR A 176 9.72 -10.12 29.95
N GLY A 177 9.12 -9.07 29.37
CA GLY A 177 8.77 -7.85 30.11
C GLY A 177 7.76 -8.07 31.23
N LEU A 178 6.69 -8.82 30.97
CA LEU A 178 5.67 -9.13 31.97
C LEU A 178 6.21 -10.05 33.08
N SER A 179 7.03 -11.05 32.73
CA SER A 179 7.61 -11.98 33.70
C SER A 179 8.65 -11.29 34.60
N LEU A 180 9.44 -10.37 34.05
CA LEU A 180 10.36 -9.56 34.84
C LEU A 180 9.60 -8.65 35.82
N ARG A 181 8.48 -8.04 35.37
CA ARG A 181 7.65 -7.19 36.23
C ARG A 181 6.98 -7.97 37.37
N ALA A 182 6.53 -9.19 37.11
CA ALA A 182 5.88 -10.04 38.12
C ALA A 182 6.81 -10.41 39.29
N ASN A 183 8.13 -10.39 39.07
CA ASN A 183 9.14 -10.69 40.11
C ASN A 183 9.57 -9.48 40.95
N LEU A 184 8.96 -8.31 40.74
CA LEU A 184 9.19 -7.10 41.53
C LEU A 184 8.18 -7.03 42.69
N GLN A 185 8.63 -7.18 43.94
CA GLN A 185 7.83 -6.80 45.11
C GLN A 185 8.11 -5.35 45.51
N VAL A 186 7.07 -4.69 46.00
CA VAL A 186 7.17 -3.35 46.58
C VAL A 186 7.11 -3.50 48.10
N SER A 187 8.23 -3.33 48.80
CA SER A 187 8.25 -3.25 50.26
C SER A 187 8.77 -1.89 50.71
N ASN A 188 7.96 -1.18 51.51
CA ASN A 188 8.30 0.09 52.18
C ASN A 188 9.14 1.09 51.35
N ASN A 189 8.61 1.54 50.21
CA ASN A 189 9.23 2.53 49.31
C ASN A 189 10.60 2.14 48.71
N SER A 190 11.09 0.93 48.97
CA SER A 190 12.25 0.34 48.33
C SER A 190 11.81 -0.75 47.35
N TYR A 191 12.21 -0.61 46.09
CA TYR A 191 12.00 -1.65 45.09
C TYR A 191 13.01 -2.76 45.36
N SER A 192 12.57 -3.84 46.01
CA SER A 192 13.40 -5.01 46.23
C SER A 192 13.07 -6.08 45.20
N CYS A 193 14.07 -6.48 44.43
CA CYS A 193 13.98 -7.60 43.50
C CYS A 193 13.91 -8.87 44.35
N LEU A 194 12.79 -9.61 44.28
CA LEU A 194 12.71 -10.91 44.94
C LEU A 194 13.73 -11.87 44.30
N PRO A 195 14.37 -12.75 45.10
CA PRO A 195 14.98 -13.94 44.53
C PRO A 195 13.89 -14.75 43.81
N PHE A 196 14.24 -15.22 42.63
CA PHE A 196 13.38 -15.96 41.71
C PHE A 196 12.61 -17.08 42.44
N ASN A 197 11.29 -17.02 42.41
CA ASN A 197 10.46 -18.06 43.03
C ASN A 197 10.37 -19.26 42.05
N PRO A 198 11.01 -20.41 42.36
CA PRO A 198 11.13 -21.52 41.41
C PRO A 198 9.80 -22.19 41.05
N ASN A 199 8.70 -21.87 41.74
CA ASN A 199 7.41 -22.53 41.58
C ASN A 199 6.59 -22.05 40.36
N ASN A 200 6.99 -20.95 39.69
CA ASN A 200 6.30 -20.44 38.50
C ASN A 200 7.06 -20.82 37.20
N ASN A 201 6.82 -22.04 36.71
CA ASN A 201 7.48 -22.54 35.48
C ASN A 201 7.35 -21.62 34.26
N LEU A 202 6.24 -20.87 34.16
CA LEU A 202 5.95 -20.02 33.01
C LEU A 202 6.80 -18.73 33.00
N SER A 203 6.98 -18.05 34.15
CA SER A 203 7.88 -16.89 34.25
C SER A 203 9.33 -17.30 34.01
N ASN A 204 9.70 -18.49 34.46
CA ASN A 204 11.06 -19.01 34.36
C ASN A 204 11.44 -19.27 32.91
N PHE A 205 10.49 -19.76 32.11
CA PHE A 205 10.66 -19.93 30.67
C PHE A 205 10.89 -18.59 29.92
N PHE A 206 10.21 -17.52 30.30
CA PHE A 206 10.40 -16.24 29.60
C PHE A 206 11.66 -15.49 30.04
N ILE A 207 12.13 -15.69 31.28
CA ILE A 207 13.30 -14.99 31.81
C ILE A 207 14.60 -15.59 31.29
N ASP A 208 14.77 -16.91 31.39
CA ASP A 208 16.02 -17.55 30.99
C ASP A 208 16.05 -17.83 29.48
N PRO A 209 15.30 -18.79 28.91
CA PRO A 209 15.34 -19.04 27.48
C PRO A 209 14.77 -17.88 26.66
N GLY A 210 13.69 -17.23 27.12
CA GLY A 210 13.07 -16.12 26.41
C GLY A 210 14.03 -14.94 26.16
N ARG A 211 14.88 -14.58 27.12
CA ARG A 211 15.88 -13.53 26.97
C ARG A 211 16.89 -13.83 25.87
N TYR A 212 17.45 -15.05 25.83
CA TYR A 212 18.40 -15.42 24.77
C TYR A 212 17.74 -15.38 23.40
N ILE A 213 16.49 -15.83 23.32
CA ILE A 213 15.70 -15.78 22.07
C ILE A 213 15.49 -14.33 21.62
N VAL A 214 15.14 -13.41 22.52
CA VAL A 214 15.00 -11.97 22.20
C VAL A 214 16.32 -11.39 21.70
N ILE A 215 17.44 -11.69 22.36
CA ILE A 215 18.77 -11.18 21.94
C ILE A 215 19.14 -11.69 20.55
N VAL A 216 18.98 -13.00 20.31
CA VAL A 216 19.30 -13.60 19.01
C VAL A 216 18.41 -13.04 17.90
N LEU A 217 17.09 -12.96 18.12
CA LEU A 217 16.15 -12.41 17.14
C LEU A 217 16.37 -10.92 16.87
N SER A 218 16.61 -10.12 17.90
CA SER A 218 16.91 -8.68 17.75
C SER A 218 18.25 -8.46 17.05
N ALA A 219 19.29 -9.23 17.36
CA ALA A 219 20.59 -9.13 16.69
C ALA A 219 20.52 -9.52 15.20
N ILE A 220 19.83 -10.62 14.86
CA ILE A 220 19.65 -11.06 13.46
C ILE A 220 18.85 -10.02 12.68
N SER A 221 17.73 -9.55 13.24
CA SER A 221 16.88 -8.55 12.58
C SER A 221 17.57 -7.20 12.40
N LEU A 222 18.33 -6.74 13.40
CA LEU A 222 19.15 -5.53 13.30
C LEU A 222 20.25 -5.68 12.25
N SER A 223 20.92 -6.84 12.17
CA SER A 223 21.91 -7.11 11.13
C SER A 223 21.32 -7.05 9.72
N ILE A 224 20.12 -7.60 9.53
CA ILE A 224 19.39 -7.54 8.25
C ILE A 224 19.01 -6.09 7.90
N GLU A 225 18.54 -5.30 8.87
CA GLU A 225 18.18 -3.90 8.65
C GLU A 225 19.40 -3.02 8.40
N PHE A 226 20.52 -3.29 9.07
CA PHE A 226 21.79 -2.63 8.85
C PHE A 226 22.35 -2.93 7.45
N ALA A 227 22.26 -4.18 6.98
CA ALA A 227 22.63 -4.54 5.61
C ALA A 227 21.78 -3.76 4.57
N LYS A 228 20.47 -3.60 4.81
CA LYS A 228 19.59 -2.79 3.95
C LYS A 228 19.95 -1.30 3.97
N LEU A 229 20.33 -0.77 5.13
CA LEU A 229 20.78 0.62 5.28
C LEU A 229 22.05 0.88 4.46
N ILE A 230 23.04 -0.02 4.52
CA ILE A 230 24.27 0.08 3.72
C ILE A 230 23.97 0.01 2.22
N MET A 231 23.10 -0.91 1.80
CA MET A 231 22.81 -1.09 0.38
C MET A 231 22.07 0.10 -0.25
N ASN A 232 21.25 0.84 0.49
CA ASN A 232 20.46 1.97 -0.01
C ASN A 232 20.24 3.07 1.06
N PRO A 233 21.26 3.86 1.43
CA PRO A 233 21.19 4.77 2.57
C PRO A 233 20.21 5.94 2.36
N TYR A 234 20.23 6.59 1.19
CA TYR A 234 19.45 7.79 0.91
C TYR A 234 17.92 7.57 0.87
N ASN A 235 17.48 6.35 0.56
CA ASN A 235 16.06 5.98 0.53
C ASN A 235 15.64 5.16 1.77
N TYR A 236 16.50 5.08 2.80
CA TYR A 236 16.25 4.21 3.95
C TYR A 236 15.30 4.83 4.98
N ILE A 237 15.44 6.14 5.26
CA ILE A 237 14.75 6.83 6.36
C ILE A 237 13.25 6.97 6.04
N ARG A 238 12.46 6.04 6.55
CA ARG A 238 10.98 6.10 6.57
C ARG A 238 10.50 5.78 7.97
N VAL A 239 9.41 6.42 8.41
CA VAL A 239 8.86 6.30 9.78
C VAL A 239 8.74 4.85 10.25
N TYR A 240 8.18 3.96 9.43
CA TYR A 240 8.02 2.56 9.82
C TYR A 240 9.34 1.81 10.03
N ARG A 241 10.38 2.11 9.25
CA ARG A 241 11.71 1.49 9.44
C ARG A 241 12.40 2.05 10.67
N ALA A 242 12.22 3.35 10.95
CA ALA A 242 12.77 3.98 12.15
C ALA A 242 12.15 3.39 13.42
N VAL A 243 10.83 3.16 13.43
CA VAL A 243 10.13 2.51 14.55
C VAL A 243 10.58 1.06 14.73
N GLU A 244 10.71 0.28 13.65
CA GLU A 244 11.24 -1.09 13.70
C GLU A 244 12.68 -1.12 14.26
N LEU A 245 13.57 -0.25 13.76
CA LEU A 245 14.94 -0.14 14.22
C LEU A 245 15.02 0.26 15.69
N GLY A 246 14.25 1.27 16.11
CA GLY A 246 14.16 1.71 17.49
C GLY A 246 13.67 0.60 18.42
N ALA A 247 12.65 -0.16 18.01
CA ALA A 247 12.17 -1.31 18.77
C ALA A 247 13.26 -2.38 18.96
N TYR A 248 14.00 -2.72 17.90
CA TYR A 248 15.08 -3.71 18.00
C TYR A 248 16.24 -3.23 18.88
N ILE A 249 16.69 -1.97 18.73
CA ILE A 249 17.75 -1.40 19.56
C ILE A 249 17.33 -1.37 21.03
N CYS A 250 16.15 -0.82 21.34
CA CYS A 250 15.64 -0.79 22.72
C CYS A 250 15.49 -2.20 23.31
N SER A 251 15.00 -3.17 22.53
CA SER A 251 14.85 -4.56 22.98
C SER A 251 16.19 -5.26 23.25
N LEU A 252 17.21 -4.99 22.42
CA LEU A 252 18.55 -5.57 22.56
C LEU A 252 19.24 -5.02 23.80
N VAL A 253 19.18 -3.69 24.01
CA VAL A 253 19.73 -3.04 25.21
C VAL A 253 19.02 -3.57 26.46
N TYR A 254 17.69 -3.56 26.45
CA TYR A 254 16.86 -4.05 27.57
C TYR A 254 17.17 -5.51 27.97
N ALA A 255 17.36 -6.40 27.00
CA ALA A 255 17.65 -7.82 27.26
C ALA A 255 19.11 -8.08 27.63
N LYS A 256 20.07 -7.32 27.09
CA LYS A 256 21.52 -7.50 27.33
C LYS A 256 21.95 -6.96 28.69
N GLU A 257 21.44 -5.80 29.09
CA GLU A 257 21.85 -5.14 30.34
C GLU A 257 21.47 -5.95 31.60
N SER A 258 20.55 -6.91 31.46
CA SER A 258 20.21 -7.89 32.49
C SER A 258 21.29 -8.96 32.78
N PHE A 259 22.39 -9.02 32.01
CA PHE A 259 23.47 -10.03 32.16
C PHE A 259 24.60 -9.62 33.11
N SER A 260 24.72 -8.36 33.50
CA SER A 260 25.80 -7.95 34.41
C SER A 260 25.54 -8.51 35.81
N ASP A 261 26.19 -9.63 36.13
CA ASP A 261 26.09 -10.38 37.39
C ASP A 261 26.57 -9.60 38.63
N GLU A 262 27.17 -8.42 38.48
CA GLU A 262 27.68 -7.64 39.61
C GLU A 262 26.69 -6.66 40.23
N SER A 263 25.43 -6.60 39.77
CA SER A 263 24.45 -5.89 40.58
C SER A 263 23.02 -6.42 40.43
N SER A 264 22.58 -7.09 41.49
CA SER A 264 21.18 -7.23 41.86
C SER A 264 20.40 -5.89 41.88
N SER A 265 21.07 -4.73 41.76
CA SER A 265 20.47 -3.40 41.65
C SER A 265 20.02 -3.02 40.23
N PHE A 266 20.65 -3.52 39.16
CA PHE A 266 20.28 -3.08 37.81
C PHE A 266 18.92 -3.65 37.34
N ARG A 267 18.62 -4.90 37.70
CA ARG A 267 17.34 -5.60 37.41
C ARG A 267 16.09 -4.86 37.92
N CYS A 268 16.30 -3.99 38.91
CA CYS A 268 15.30 -3.16 39.57
C CYS A 268 15.46 -1.66 39.26
N SER A 269 16.38 -1.29 38.35
CA SER A 269 16.67 0.10 38.07
C SER A 269 15.49 0.78 37.37
N PHE A 270 15.25 2.03 37.75
CA PHE A 270 14.25 2.87 37.11
C PHE A 270 14.49 2.99 35.59
N THR A 271 15.75 3.08 35.19
CA THR A 271 16.19 3.18 33.78
C THR A 271 15.83 1.91 32.99
N GLN A 272 16.03 0.73 33.56
CA GLN A 272 15.63 -0.52 32.89
C GLN A 272 14.12 -0.61 32.70
N ASN A 273 13.32 -0.21 33.69
CA ASN A 273 11.86 -0.23 33.58
C ASN A 273 11.36 0.75 32.51
N GLN A 274 11.98 1.92 32.39
CA GLN A 274 11.70 2.88 31.32
C GLN A 274 12.05 2.31 29.92
N LEU A 275 13.22 1.69 29.79
CA LEU A 275 13.64 1.05 28.54
C LEU A 275 12.74 -0.14 28.16
N GLY A 276 12.31 -0.94 29.13
CA GLY A 276 11.36 -2.02 28.93
C GLY A 276 10.00 -1.51 28.43
N ALA A 277 9.48 -0.44 29.05
CA ALA A 277 8.24 0.21 28.62
C ALA A 277 8.36 0.78 27.20
N ALA A 278 9.47 1.45 26.87
CA ALA A 278 9.74 1.97 25.53
C ALA A 278 9.85 0.83 24.49
N SER A 279 10.57 -0.24 24.82
CA SER A 279 10.74 -1.41 23.96
C SER A 279 9.41 -2.09 23.63
N LEU A 280 8.56 -2.32 24.64
CA LEU A 280 7.24 -2.95 24.46
C LEU A 280 6.31 -2.07 23.63
N THR A 281 6.22 -0.78 23.96
CA THR A 281 5.35 0.17 23.24
C THR A 281 5.77 0.32 21.78
N LEU A 282 7.07 0.51 21.51
CA LEU A 282 7.60 0.59 20.14
C LEU A 282 7.41 -0.72 19.37
N SER A 283 7.54 -1.88 20.00
CA SER A 283 7.33 -3.18 19.36
C SER A 283 5.87 -3.39 18.94
N TRP A 284 4.90 -3.03 19.79
CA TRP A 284 3.48 -3.11 19.42
C TRP A 284 3.10 -2.06 18.36
N LEU A 285 3.65 -0.85 18.43
CA LEU A 285 3.48 0.15 17.36
C LEU A 285 4.10 -0.31 16.04
N GLY A 286 5.25 -0.99 16.11
CA GLY A 286 5.89 -1.64 14.97
C GLY A 286 4.96 -2.65 14.30
N LEU A 287 4.23 -3.47 15.07
CA LEU A 287 3.24 -4.41 14.53
C LEU A 287 2.16 -3.72 13.71
N VAL A 288 1.61 -2.60 14.20
CA VAL A 288 0.60 -1.81 13.47
C VAL A 288 1.15 -1.38 12.11
N LEU A 289 2.41 -0.91 12.06
CA LEU A 289 3.06 -0.50 10.82
C LEU A 289 3.39 -1.69 9.89
N PHE A 290 3.67 -2.88 10.44
CA PHE A 290 3.83 -4.12 9.67
C PHE A 290 2.54 -4.54 8.94
N LEU A 291 1.37 -4.29 9.55
CA LEU A 291 0.06 -4.57 8.96
C LEU A 291 -0.28 -3.67 7.76
N ARG A 292 0.48 -2.60 7.51
CA ARG A 292 0.31 -1.72 6.33
C ARG A 292 0.33 -2.48 5.00
N LYS A 293 1.11 -3.56 4.92
CA LYS A 293 1.22 -4.38 3.70
C LYS A 293 0.16 -5.47 3.62
N PHE A 294 -0.66 -5.63 4.66
CA PHE A 294 -1.70 -6.65 4.70
C PHE A 294 -2.86 -6.29 3.77
N PRO A 295 -3.39 -7.21 2.94
CA PRO A 295 -4.38 -6.88 1.91
C PRO A 295 -5.66 -6.21 2.43
N LYS A 296 -6.17 -6.62 3.60
CA LYS A 296 -7.42 -6.11 4.19
C LYS A 296 -7.19 -4.92 5.12
N LEU A 297 -6.34 -5.11 6.14
CA LEU A 297 -6.07 -4.10 7.18
C LEU A 297 -5.14 -2.97 6.72
N GLY A 298 -4.31 -3.20 5.70
CA GLY A 298 -3.30 -2.26 5.27
C GLY A 298 -3.85 -0.93 4.73
N ILE A 299 -5.09 -0.91 4.23
CA ILE A 299 -5.78 0.33 3.81
C ILE A 299 -5.98 1.25 5.01
N TYR A 300 -6.49 0.73 6.13
CA TYR A 300 -6.74 1.51 7.33
C TYR A 300 -5.45 2.04 7.94
N VAL A 301 -4.40 1.20 8.01
CA VAL A 301 -3.08 1.64 8.48
C VAL A 301 -2.49 2.72 7.56
N PHE A 302 -2.64 2.56 6.23
CA PHE A 302 -2.20 3.57 5.27
C PHE A 302 -2.93 4.90 5.47
N MET A 303 -4.27 4.87 5.60
CA MET A 303 -5.10 6.04 5.89
C MET A 303 -4.66 6.72 7.18
N PHE A 304 -4.54 5.96 8.28
CA PHE A 304 -4.09 6.47 9.57
C PHE A 304 -2.73 7.17 9.48
N THR A 305 -1.73 6.56 8.85
CA THR A 305 -0.39 7.18 8.71
C THR A 305 -0.41 8.45 7.84
N HIS A 306 -1.35 8.56 6.91
CA HIS A 306 -1.54 9.76 6.11
C HIS A 306 -2.18 10.88 6.93
N ILE A 307 -3.26 10.58 7.65
CA ILE A 307 -3.94 11.52 8.55
C ILE A 307 -2.97 12.02 9.63
N LEU A 308 -2.14 11.13 10.18
CA LEU A 308 -1.08 11.51 11.13
C LEU A 308 -0.09 12.51 10.52
N LYS A 309 0.27 12.35 9.24
CA LYS A 309 1.16 13.28 8.54
C LYS A 309 0.49 14.66 8.39
N SER A 310 -0.78 14.71 8.01
CA SER A 310 -1.54 15.97 7.92
C SER A 310 -1.69 16.64 9.28
N PHE A 311 -1.96 15.87 10.34
CA PHE A 311 -2.00 16.37 11.70
C PHE A 311 -0.67 17.02 12.12
N VAL A 312 0.46 16.37 11.83
CA VAL A 312 1.79 16.91 12.10
C VAL A 312 2.07 18.20 11.32
N GLN A 313 1.45 18.42 10.16
CA GLN A 313 1.58 19.67 9.41
C GLN A 313 0.89 20.86 10.11
N ILE A 314 -0.18 20.61 10.87
CA ILE A 314 -0.93 21.64 11.61
C ILE A 314 -0.39 21.82 13.04
N ALA A 315 0.34 20.82 13.56
CA ALA A 315 0.93 20.82 14.89
C ALA A 315 1.74 22.09 15.26
N PRO A 316 2.49 22.76 14.36
CA PRO A 316 3.17 24.02 14.69
C PRO A 316 2.20 25.13 15.11
N VAL A 317 1.03 25.25 14.47
CA VAL A 317 0.00 26.23 14.83
C VAL A 317 -0.57 25.90 16.22
N MET A 318 -0.86 24.62 16.47
CA MET A 318 -1.32 24.14 17.79
C MET A 318 -0.28 24.40 18.89
N PHE A 319 1.01 24.24 18.56
CA PHE A 319 2.11 24.48 19.48
C PHE A 319 2.25 25.96 19.86
N LEU A 320 1.99 26.89 18.93
CA LEU A 320 1.94 28.33 19.24
C LEU A 320 0.83 28.66 20.25
N PHE A 321 -0.36 28.09 20.08
CA PHE A 321 -1.44 28.24 21.06
C PHE A 321 -1.07 27.63 22.42
N MET A 322 -0.43 26.46 22.42
CA MET A 322 0.05 25.80 23.64
C MET A 322 1.07 26.66 24.41
N ILE A 323 1.99 27.34 23.71
CA ILE A 323 2.93 28.27 24.34
C ILE A 323 2.18 29.48 24.92
N ALA A 324 1.30 30.10 24.14
CA ALA A 324 0.59 31.32 24.55
C ALA A 324 -0.27 31.08 25.80
N PHE A 325 -1.12 30.07 25.79
CA PHE A 325 -1.99 29.74 26.92
C PHE A 325 -1.22 29.05 28.06
N GLY A 326 -0.19 28.27 27.75
CA GLY A 326 0.63 27.59 28.75
C GLY A 326 1.43 28.56 29.59
N LEU A 327 2.19 29.47 28.98
CA LEU A 327 2.95 30.46 29.75
C LEU A 327 2.03 31.43 30.51
N GLY A 328 0.92 31.86 29.90
CA GLY A 328 -0.06 32.71 30.59
C GLY A 328 -0.69 32.02 31.82
N SER A 329 -1.04 30.74 31.69
CA SER A 329 -1.59 29.95 32.80
C SER A 329 -0.55 29.62 33.85
N HIS A 330 0.71 29.37 33.46
CA HIS A 330 1.84 29.21 34.39
C HIS A 330 1.93 30.43 35.30
N LEU A 331 1.98 31.64 34.76
CA LEU A 331 2.14 32.85 35.57
C LEU A 331 0.97 33.11 36.53
N VAL A 332 -0.26 32.87 36.10
CA VAL A 332 -1.46 33.18 36.89
C VAL A 332 -1.80 32.10 37.92
N ILE A 333 -1.63 30.82 37.56
CA ILE A 333 -2.07 29.66 38.36
C ILE A 333 -0.93 29.06 39.19
N PHE A 334 0.34 29.39 38.92
CA PHE A 334 1.50 28.87 39.67
C PHE A 334 1.37 29.06 41.19
N MET A 335 0.84 30.20 41.63
CA MET A 335 0.67 30.49 43.07
C MET A 335 -0.44 29.68 43.74
N GLN A 336 -1.30 29.01 42.96
CA GLN A 336 -2.52 28.35 43.44
C GLN A 336 -2.43 26.83 43.38
N ASP A 337 -1.89 26.27 42.30
CA ASP A 337 -1.60 24.83 42.21
C ASP A 337 -0.15 24.57 41.77
N PRO A 338 0.81 24.63 42.72
CA PRO A 338 2.21 24.37 42.42
C PRO A 338 2.47 22.93 41.97
N ARG A 339 1.55 21.97 42.14
CA ARG A 339 1.80 20.58 41.68
C ARG A 339 1.67 20.45 40.17
N SER A 340 0.67 21.11 39.59
CA SER A 340 0.37 21.01 38.16
C SER A 340 1.03 22.11 37.33
N TYR A 341 1.28 23.29 37.93
CA TYR A 341 1.75 24.48 37.21
C TYR A 341 3.16 24.96 37.59
N THR A 342 4.00 24.14 38.22
CA THR A 342 5.35 24.57 38.65
C THR A 342 6.33 24.80 37.52
N THR A 343 6.43 23.85 36.58
CA THR A 343 7.43 23.88 35.51
C THR A 343 6.76 23.95 34.14
N PRO A 344 7.37 24.65 33.15
CA PRO A 344 6.78 24.77 31.82
C PRO A 344 6.38 23.43 31.16
N PRO A 345 7.16 22.33 31.27
CA PRO A 345 6.74 21.04 30.70
C PRO A 345 5.46 20.47 31.31
N HIS A 346 5.25 20.62 32.62
CA HIS A 346 4.03 20.15 33.28
C HIS A 346 2.82 20.97 32.83
N VAL A 347 3.00 22.28 32.65
CA VAL A 347 1.95 23.15 32.13
C VAL A 347 1.61 22.82 30.69
N PHE A 348 2.60 22.58 29.83
CA PHE A 348 2.33 22.15 28.45
C PHE A 348 1.58 20.82 28.39
N MET A 349 1.89 19.87 29.27
CA MET A 349 1.10 18.63 29.38
C MET A 349 -0.34 18.90 29.83
N LYS A 350 -0.55 19.79 30.82
CA LYS A 350 -1.91 20.15 31.25
C LYS A 350 -2.70 20.89 30.18
N ILE A 351 -2.07 21.82 29.45
CA ILE A 351 -2.70 22.48 28.31
C ILE A 351 -3.01 21.49 27.19
N LEU A 352 -2.11 20.55 26.88
CA LEU A 352 -2.36 19.51 25.88
C LEU A 352 -3.57 18.62 26.27
N LEU A 353 -3.69 18.23 27.53
CA LEU A 353 -4.86 17.51 28.04
C LEU A 353 -6.13 18.37 27.94
N GLY A 354 -6.02 19.66 28.26
CA GLY A 354 -7.08 20.64 28.02
C GLY A 354 -7.46 20.74 26.55
N MET A 355 -6.49 20.62 25.62
CA MET A 355 -6.74 20.62 24.18
C MET A 355 -7.59 19.42 23.75
N LEU A 356 -7.41 18.27 24.40
CA LEU A 356 -8.18 17.04 24.17
C LEU A 356 -9.57 17.05 24.83
N GLY A 357 -9.89 18.07 25.63
CA GLY A 357 -11.19 18.25 26.27
C GLY A 357 -11.22 17.94 27.77
N GLU A 358 -10.07 17.70 28.41
CA GLU A 358 -10.01 17.55 29.87
C GLU A 358 -10.02 18.92 30.57
N TYR A 359 -11.20 19.33 31.03
CA TYR A 359 -11.44 20.61 31.68
C TYR A 359 -11.66 20.44 33.19
N GLU A 360 -10.60 20.52 33.99
CA GLU A 360 -10.67 20.42 35.45
C GLU A 360 -11.01 21.76 36.12
N TYR A 361 -12.20 22.30 35.82
CA TYR A 361 -12.62 23.60 36.34
C TYR A 361 -12.75 23.61 37.89
N ASP A 362 -13.39 22.59 38.47
CA ASP A 362 -13.69 22.57 39.91
C ASP A 362 -12.45 22.51 40.80
N ASN A 363 -11.41 21.78 40.36
CA ASN A 363 -10.19 21.61 41.12
C ASN A 363 -9.30 22.86 41.13
N ILE A 364 -9.39 23.68 40.08
CA ILE A 364 -8.50 24.83 39.85
C ILE A 364 -9.19 26.14 40.25
N TYR A 365 -10.47 26.33 39.93
CA TYR A 365 -11.16 27.61 40.05
C TYR A 365 -12.19 27.68 41.19
N ASN A 366 -12.83 26.56 41.55
CA ASN A 366 -13.86 26.52 42.62
C ASN A 366 -13.30 26.26 44.03
N ARG A 367 -12.02 25.90 44.17
CA ARG A 367 -11.39 25.64 45.47
C ARG A 367 -10.99 26.92 46.23
N LEU A 368 -11.31 28.11 45.70
CA LEU A 368 -10.77 29.40 46.15
C LEU A 368 -11.84 30.35 46.73
N TYR A 369 -11.45 31.04 47.80
CA TYR A 369 -12.18 32.12 48.48
C TYR A 369 -12.01 33.49 47.78
N ASN A 370 -11.06 33.62 46.84
CA ASN A 370 -10.80 34.84 46.05
C ASN A 370 -10.52 34.49 44.57
N PRO A 371 -11.48 34.67 43.65
CA PRO A 371 -11.24 34.44 42.23
C PRO A 371 -10.29 35.51 41.66
N ILE A 372 -9.23 35.09 40.97
CA ILE A 372 -8.41 35.99 40.15
C ILE A 372 -9.16 36.22 38.83
N PRO A 373 -9.70 37.42 38.55
CA PRO A 373 -10.55 37.64 37.38
C PRO A 373 -9.82 37.38 36.05
N THR A 374 -8.51 37.64 36.00
CA THR A 374 -7.70 37.42 34.78
C THR A 374 -7.57 35.94 34.43
N ALA A 375 -7.56 35.04 35.43
CA ALA A 375 -7.48 33.59 35.21
C ALA A 375 -8.73 33.06 34.50
N TRP A 376 -9.90 33.54 34.93
CA TRP A 376 -11.19 33.21 34.34
C TRP A 376 -11.28 33.67 32.88
N VAL A 377 -10.81 34.88 32.60
CA VAL A 377 -10.80 35.43 31.23
C VAL A 377 -9.90 34.59 30.32
N ILE A 378 -8.66 34.28 30.75
CA ILE A 378 -7.73 33.45 29.98
C ILE A 378 -8.31 32.06 29.74
N TYR A 379 -8.93 31.45 30.75
CA TYR A 379 -9.56 30.14 30.65
C TYR A 379 -10.76 30.12 29.70
N MET A 380 -11.63 31.12 29.76
CA MET A 380 -12.77 31.24 28.85
C MET A 380 -12.31 31.38 27.39
N PHE A 381 -11.31 32.22 27.13
CA PHE A 381 -10.72 32.33 25.79
C PHE A 381 -10.08 31.02 25.33
N PHE A 382 -9.38 30.32 26.23
CA PHE A 382 -8.81 29.01 25.94
C PHE A 382 -9.88 28.00 25.53
N VAL A 383 -10.98 27.88 26.29
CA VAL A 383 -12.08 26.94 25.97
C VAL A 383 -12.74 27.30 24.64
N ILE A 384 -13.03 28.58 24.38
CA ILE A 384 -13.62 29.03 23.12
C ILE A 384 -12.72 28.66 21.94
N ILE A 385 -11.44 29.03 22.01
CA ILE A 385 -10.49 28.75 20.93
C ILE A 385 -10.29 27.23 20.76
N ASN A 386 -10.15 26.49 21.85
CA ASN A 386 -9.88 25.07 21.76
C ASN A 386 -11.09 24.24 21.32
N CYS A 387 -12.26 24.39 21.98
CA CYS A 387 -13.46 23.62 21.65
C CYS A 387 -14.07 24.01 20.31
N ILE A 388 -14.13 25.31 20.00
CA ILE A 388 -14.90 25.79 18.85
C ILE A 388 -14.03 25.92 17.61
N LEU A 389 -12.80 26.44 17.73
CA LEU A 389 -11.94 26.67 16.57
C LEU A 389 -11.05 25.46 16.29
N LEU A 390 -10.22 25.05 17.25
CA LEU A 390 -9.17 24.06 17.00
C LEU A 390 -9.72 22.64 16.82
N PHE A 391 -10.62 22.18 17.69
CA PHE A 391 -11.18 20.83 17.57
C PHE A 391 -12.01 20.65 16.28
N ASN A 392 -12.86 21.63 15.95
CA ASN A 392 -13.65 21.58 14.73
C ASN A 392 -12.78 21.66 13.47
N LEU A 393 -11.70 22.44 13.50
CA LEU A 393 -10.71 22.47 12.42
C LEU A 393 -10.02 21.11 12.24
N LEU A 394 -9.60 20.47 13.33
CA LEU A 394 -8.96 19.16 13.29
C LEU A 394 -9.89 18.08 12.73
N VAL A 395 -11.15 18.06 13.16
CA VAL A 395 -12.15 17.10 12.68
C VAL A 395 -12.48 17.36 11.21
N GLY A 396 -12.63 18.63 10.80
CA GLY A 396 -12.89 18.98 9.40
C GLY A 396 -11.76 18.54 8.47
N LEU A 397 -10.51 18.84 8.82
CA LEU A 397 -9.35 18.44 8.03
C LEU A 397 -9.17 16.92 7.98
N ALA A 398 -9.42 16.23 9.10
CA ALA A 398 -9.36 14.77 9.12
C ALA A 398 -10.45 14.14 8.25
N ALA A 399 -11.67 14.69 8.23
CA ALA A 399 -12.77 14.21 7.41
C ALA A 399 -12.48 14.37 5.91
N ASP A 400 -11.99 15.55 5.50
CA ASP A 400 -11.62 15.84 4.12
C ASP A 400 -10.44 14.94 3.65
N ASP A 401 -9.45 14.73 4.51
CA ASP A 401 -8.32 13.83 4.23
C ASP A 401 -8.77 12.38 4.07
N ILE A 402 -9.74 11.91 4.86
CA ILE A 402 -10.24 10.53 4.75
C ILE A 402 -10.83 10.28 3.37
N GLU A 403 -11.66 11.18 2.84
CA GLU A 403 -12.30 11.00 1.54
C GLU A 403 -11.27 10.98 0.40
N THR A 404 -10.34 11.94 0.41
CA THR A 404 -9.31 12.05 -0.63
C THR A 404 -8.35 10.85 -0.60
N VAL A 405 -7.94 10.41 0.58
CA VAL A 405 -7.05 9.25 0.75
C VAL A 405 -7.75 7.96 0.38
N GLN A 406 -9.05 7.80 0.67
CA GLN A 406 -9.81 6.60 0.31
C GLN A 406 -9.85 6.41 -1.21
N LYS A 407 -10.06 7.48 -1.98
CA LYS A 407 -10.03 7.45 -3.46
C LYS A 407 -8.67 7.00 -4.00
N GLN A 408 -7.57 7.39 -3.35
CA GLN A 408 -6.21 7.04 -3.75
C GLN A 408 -5.66 5.75 -3.12
N ALA A 409 -6.33 5.20 -2.11
CA ALA A 409 -5.81 4.09 -1.31
C ALA A 409 -5.63 2.82 -2.14
N ILE A 410 -6.58 2.52 -3.03
CA ILE A 410 -6.53 1.32 -3.88
C ILE A 410 -5.30 1.32 -4.81
N PRO A 411 -5.08 2.34 -5.67
CA PRO A 411 -3.93 2.36 -6.55
C PRO A 411 -2.60 2.44 -5.78
N LYS A 412 -2.54 3.22 -4.69
CA LYS A 412 -1.34 3.28 -3.83
C LYS A 412 -1.04 1.95 -3.15
N ARG A 413 -2.07 1.19 -2.74
CA ARG A 413 -1.91 -0.18 -2.22
C ARG A 413 -1.39 -1.12 -3.31
N LEU A 414 -1.93 -1.05 -4.52
CA LEU A 414 -1.42 -1.84 -5.66
C LEU A 414 0.04 -1.51 -5.94
N ALA A 415 0.43 -0.24 -5.91
CA ALA A 415 1.83 0.18 -6.05
C ALA A 415 2.72 -0.39 -4.94
N MET A 416 2.27 -0.38 -3.68
CA MET A 416 3.01 -1.01 -2.57
C MET A 416 3.14 -2.53 -2.75
N LEU A 417 2.11 -3.19 -3.28
CA LEU A 417 2.14 -4.62 -3.58
C LEU A 417 3.11 -4.93 -4.72
N VAL A 418 3.09 -4.14 -5.80
CA VAL A 418 4.05 -4.21 -6.91
C VAL A 418 5.48 -4.11 -6.37
N ASP A 419 5.76 -3.09 -5.55
CA ASP A 419 7.09 -2.89 -4.98
C ASP A 419 7.53 -4.09 -4.12
N LEU A 420 6.62 -4.63 -3.31
CA LEU A 420 6.90 -5.81 -2.49
C LEU A 420 7.16 -7.06 -3.34
N THR A 421 6.32 -7.33 -4.34
CA THR A 421 6.49 -8.51 -5.20
C THR A 421 7.77 -8.43 -6.00
N LEU A 422 8.14 -7.26 -6.51
CA LEU A 422 9.37 -7.06 -7.26
C LEU A 422 10.62 -7.11 -6.37
N ASP A 423 10.53 -6.64 -5.11
CA ASP A 423 11.62 -6.78 -4.13
C ASP A 423 11.88 -8.25 -3.79
N VAL A 424 10.81 -9.04 -3.62
CA VAL A 424 10.92 -10.48 -3.39
C VAL A 424 11.47 -11.19 -4.62
N GLU A 425 10.96 -10.86 -5.81
CA GLU A 425 11.43 -11.44 -7.08
C GLU A 425 12.93 -11.17 -7.29
N LYS A 426 13.38 -9.93 -7.06
CA LYS A 426 14.80 -9.55 -7.13
C LYS A 426 15.69 -10.34 -6.14
N ALA A 427 15.15 -10.72 -4.98
CA ALA A 427 15.88 -11.50 -3.98
C ALA A 427 15.97 -13.00 -4.30
N LEU A 428 15.14 -13.50 -5.23
CA LEU A 428 15.16 -14.91 -5.64
C LEU A 428 16.28 -15.18 -6.66
N PRO A 429 16.87 -16.38 -6.65
CA PRO A 429 17.79 -16.79 -7.70
C PRO A 429 17.07 -16.93 -9.05
N ILE A 430 17.80 -16.66 -10.14
CA ILE A 430 17.29 -16.59 -11.51
C ILE A 430 16.57 -17.88 -11.94
N SER A 431 17.05 -19.05 -11.52
CA SER A 431 16.43 -20.34 -11.83
C SER A 431 15.01 -20.46 -11.27
N ILE A 432 14.80 -19.94 -10.05
CA ILE A 432 13.50 -19.92 -9.40
C ILE A 432 12.59 -18.89 -10.08
N GLN A 433 13.12 -17.70 -10.41
CA GLN A 433 12.35 -16.69 -11.15
C GLN A 433 11.79 -17.26 -12.46
N LYS A 434 12.64 -17.89 -13.27
CA LYS A 434 12.24 -18.51 -14.55
C LYS A 434 11.14 -19.56 -14.39
N HIS A 435 11.18 -20.35 -13.31
CA HIS A 435 10.17 -21.38 -13.06
C HIS A 435 8.85 -20.81 -12.51
N LEU A 436 8.91 -19.71 -11.76
CA LEU A 436 7.74 -19.10 -11.12
C LEU A 436 6.96 -18.16 -12.03
N VAL A 437 7.58 -17.62 -13.08
CA VAL A 437 6.92 -16.70 -14.02
C VAL A 437 5.93 -17.45 -14.90
N LYS A 438 4.65 -17.12 -14.74
CA LYS A 438 3.56 -17.62 -15.59
C LYS A 438 3.23 -16.59 -16.66
N LEU A 439 3.31 -16.99 -17.93
CA LEU A 439 2.96 -16.12 -19.06
C LEU A 439 1.44 -16.10 -19.34
N LYS A 440 0.69 -17.13 -18.93
CA LYS A 440 -0.76 -17.21 -19.11
C LYS A 440 -1.41 -17.82 -17.88
N GLU A 441 -2.55 -17.28 -17.47
CA GLU A 441 -3.38 -17.87 -16.42
C GLU A 441 -4.85 -17.86 -16.83
N SER A 442 -5.57 -18.93 -16.51
CA SER A 442 -7.01 -19.00 -16.73
C SER A 442 -7.79 -19.09 -15.43
N VAL A 443 -8.83 -18.27 -15.32
CA VAL A 443 -9.72 -18.17 -14.16
C VAL A 443 -11.14 -18.57 -14.58
N TYR A 444 -11.78 -19.40 -13.75
CA TYR A 444 -13.18 -19.78 -13.88
C TYR A 444 -14.00 -19.04 -12.82
N PRO A 445 -14.72 -17.96 -13.17
CA PRO A 445 -15.44 -17.14 -12.19
C PRO A 445 -16.67 -17.84 -11.58
N ASN A 446 -17.32 -18.74 -12.31
CA ASN A 446 -18.59 -19.36 -11.89
C ASN A 446 -18.40 -20.66 -11.09
N VAL A 447 -17.15 -21.07 -10.87
CA VAL A 447 -16.83 -22.23 -10.03
C VAL A 447 -16.62 -21.75 -8.60
N TYR A 448 -17.60 -22.02 -7.73
CA TYR A 448 -17.51 -21.72 -6.31
C TYR A 448 -16.40 -22.56 -5.66
N LYS A 449 -15.31 -21.91 -5.26
CA LYS A 449 -14.33 -22.53 -4.36
C LYS A 449 -14.85 -22.41 -2.94
N SER A 450 -14.91 -23.53 -2.21
CA SER A 450 -15.20 -23.54 -0.77
C SER A 450 -14.31 -22.49 -0.07
N LYS A 451 -14.93 -21.66 0.79
CA LYS A 451 -14.21 -20.64 1.56
C LYS A 451 -13.31 -21.34 2.57
N SER A 452 -12.09 -21.62 2.17
CA SER A 452 -11.03 -22.03 3.09
C SER A 452 -10.79 -20.93 4.14
N LEU A 453 -10.45 -21.30 5.38
CA LEU A 453 -10.00 -20.36 6.42
C LEU A 453 -8.84 -19.46 5.93
N TRP A 454 -8.09 -19.93 4.93
CA TRP A 454 -7.04 -19.17 4.25
C TRP A 454 -7.53 -18.05 3.31
N SER A 455 -8.84 -17.90 3.12
CA SER A 455 -9.46 -16.83 2.32
C SER A 455 -9.38 -15.45 2.98
N PHE A 456 -9.29 -15.40 4.32
CA PHE A 456 -8.99 -14.13 5.02
C PHE A 456 -7.59 -13.62 4.68
N TRP A 457 -6.64 -14.56 4.50
CA TRP A 457 -5.23 -14.31 4.23
C TRP A 457 -4.90 -14.18 2.72
N SER A 458 -5.90 -14.32 1.84
CA SER A 458 -5.72 -14.21 0.40
C SER A 458 -5.95 -12.78 -0.09
N PHE A 459 -5.25 -12.41 -1.17
CA PHE A 459 -5.47 -11.13 -1.83
C PHE A 459 -6.83 -11.14 -2.51
N GLU A 460 -7.74 -10.33 -1.97
CA GLU A 460 -9.03 -10.03 -2.59
C GLU A 460 -8.80 -8.83 -3.51
N SER A 461 -8.78 -9.08 -4.83
CA SER A 461 -8.58 -8.01 -5.80
C SER A 461 -9.78 -7.06 -5.72
N PRO A 462 -9.60 -5.73 -5.93
CA PRO A 462 -10.73 -4.79 -6.03
C PRO A 462 -11.77 -5.24 -7.08
N SER A 463 -11.30 -5.97 -8.09
CA SER A 463 -12.07 -6.59 -9.17
C SER A 463 -12.86 -7.84 -8.77
N THR A 464 -12.79 -8.32 -7.52
CA THR A 464 -13.75 -9.33 -7.03
C THR A 464 -15.18 -8.79 -6.93
N ASN A 465 -15.37 -7.48 -7.04
CA ASN A 465 -16.58 -6.91 -7.63
C ASN A 465 -16.59 -7.14 -9.15
N ILE A 466 -16.77 -8.40 -9.55
CA ILE A 466 -17.12 -8.84 -10.92
C ILE A 466 -18.47 -8.22 -11.38
N LYS A 467 -19.12 -7.40 -10.54
CA LYS A 467 -20.14 -6.44 -10.97
C LYS A 467 -19.59 -5.39 -11.97
N SER A 468 -18.29 -5.05 -11.96
CA SER A 468 -17.78 -4.03 -12.90
C SER A 468 -17.65 -4.53 -14.34
N LYS A 469 -17.39 -5.81 -14.61
CA LYS A 469 -17.37 -6.34 -15.99
C LYS A 469 -18.78 -6.58 -16.54
N LYS A 470 -19.75 -6.92 -15.68
CA LYS A 470 -21.19 -6.90 -16.00
C LYS A 470 -21.59 -5.46 -16.36
N ASN A 471 -21.18 -4.48 -15.56
CA ASN A 471 -21.42 -3.07 -15.86
C ASN A 471 -20.70 -2.60 -17.13
N ILE A 472 -19.45 -2.96 -17.40
CA ILE A 472 -18.73 -2.51 -18.62
C ILE A 472 -19.30 -3.15 -19.90
N LYS A 473 -19.67 -4.45 -19.88
CA LYS A 473 -20.37 -5.07 -21.03
C LYS A 473 -21.79 -4.51 -21.19
N ASN A 474 -22.49 -4.21 -20.11
CA ASN A 474 -23.82 -3.57 -20.16
C ASN A 474 -23.72 -2.13 -20.66
N ILE A 475 -22.78 -1.32 -20.16
CA ILE A 475 -22.54 0.05 -20.61
C ILE A 475 -22.13 0.08 -22.09
N LYS A 476 -21.28 -0.86 -22.55
CA LYS A 476 -20.97 -0.96 -23.99
C LYS A 476 -22.18 -1.36 -24.83
N LYS A 477 -23.05 -2.24 -24.33
CA LYS A 477 -24.30 -2.60 -25.00
C LYS A 477 -25.26 -1.41 -25.04
N GLU A 478 -25.43 -0.70 -23.92
CA GLU A 478 -26.25 0.50 -23.81
C GLU A 478 -25.73 1.63 -24.71
N GLN A 479 -24.41 1.80 -24.84
CA GLN A 479 -23.82 2.77 -25.77
C GLN A 479 -24.10 2.43 -27.24
N ILE A 480 -23.97 1.16 -27.63
CA ILE A 480 -24.29 0.72 -29.01
C ILE A 480 -25.78 0.88 -29.30
N GLU A 481 -26.65 0.54 -28.34
CA GLU A 481 -28.10 0.69 -28.46
C GLU A 481 -28.53 2.17 -28.50
N LEU A 482 -27.83 3.05 -27.76
CA LEU A 482 -28.04 4.48 -27.81
C LEU A 482 -27.61 5.07 -29.17
N GLU A 483 -26.48 4.66 -29.73
CA GLU A 483 -26.02 5.08 -31.07
C GLU A 483 -27.01 4.66 -32.17
N GLU A 484 -27.54 3.43 -32.11
CA GLU A 484 -28.57 2.97 -33.04
C GLU A 484 -29.86 3.80 -32.91
N ASN A 485 -30.27 4.12 -31.68
CA ASN A 485 -31.45 4.96 -31.43
C ASN A 485 -31.25 6.40 -31.92
N ILE A 486 -30.07 6.98 -31.75
CA ILE A 486 -29.71 8.30 -32.31
C ILE A 486 -29.78 8.28 -33.83
N HIS A 487 -29.23 7.24 -34.48
CA HIS A 487 -29.34 7.09 -35.93
C HIS A 487 -30.78 6.90 -36.42
N LYS A 488 -31.63 6.26 -35.62
CA LYS A 488 -33.06 6.08 -35.93
C LYS A 488 -33.85 7.38 -35.76
N LEU A 489 -33.53 8.17 -34.73
CA LEU A 489 -34.09 9.51 -34.50
C LEU A 489 -33.67 10.49 -35.59
N SER A 490 -32.39 10.51 -35.97
CA SER A 490 -31.89 11.34 -37.08
C SER A 490 -32.63 11.04 -38.39
N ARG A 491 -32.87 9.76 -38.71
CA ARG A 491 -33.69 9.38 -39.88
C ARG A 491 -35.14 9.88 -39.79
N ARG A 492 -35.75 9.86 -38.60
CA ARG A 492 -37.10 10.40 -38.40
C ARG A 492 -37.15 11.91 -38.55
N ILE A 493 -36.15 12.63 -38.07
CA ILE A 493 -36.04 14.09 -38.21
C ILE A 493 -35.98 14.47 -39.69
N ILE A 494 -35.12 13.80 -40.47
CA ILE A 494 -35.02 14.03 -41.93
C ILE A 494 -36.37 13.77 -42.63
N ALA A 495 -37.11 12.74 -42.21
CA ALA A 495 -38.43 12.45 -42.77
C ALA A 495 -39.48 13.52 -42.41
N ILE A 496 -39.44 14.08 -41.19
CA ILE A 496 -40.33 15.16 -40.77
C ILE A 496 -39.98 16.45 -41.52
N GLU A 497 -38.70 16.75 -41.69
CA GLU A 497 -38.23 17.90 -42.46
C GLU A 497 -38.72 17.84 -43.91
N ALA A 498 -38.64 16.65 -44.54
CA ALA A 498 -39.20 16.44 -45.87
C ALA A 498 -40.73 16.60 -45.93
N GLN A 499 -41.46 16.20 -44.87
CA GLN A 499 -42.92 16.42 -44.80
C GLN A 499 -43.26 17.90 -44.64
N ASN A 500 -42.51 18.64 -43.80
CA ASN A 500 -42.71 20.07 -43.62
C ASN A 500 -42.46 20.85 -44.90
N ASN A 501 -41.38 20.56 -45.63
CA ASN A 501 -41.11 21.18 -46.93
C ASN A 501 -42.25 20.94 -47.92
N ARG A 502 -42.84 19.74 -47.91
CA ARG A 502 -43.98 19.39 -48.77
C ARG A 502 -45.26 20.12 -48.37
N ILE A 503 -45.48 20.36 -47.07
CA ILE A 503 -46.60 21.17 -46.59
C ILE A 503 -46.40 22.64 -46.99
N GLU A 504 -45.18 23.15 -46.90
CA GLU A 504 -44.83 24.51 -47.33
C GLU A 504 -45.03 24.71 -48.83
N GLU A 505 -44.66 23.73 -49.66
CA GLU A 505 -44.96 23.72 -51.10
C GLU A 505 -46.47 23.72 -51.38
N LEU A 506 -47.25 22.92 -50.65
CA LEU A 506 -48.72 22.88 -50.80
C LEU A 506 -49.37 24.20 -50.37
N LEU A 507 -48.91 24.81 -49.26
CA LEU A 507 -49.37 26.12 -48.80
C LEU A 507 -49.06 27.22 -49.83
N ASN A 508 -47.84 27.24 -50.36
CA ASN A 508 -47.45 28.17 -51.43
C ASN A 508 -48.28 27.95 -52.69
N GLY A 509 -48.60 26.71 -53.05
CA GLY A 509 -49.51 26.37 -54.15
C GLY A 509 -50.93 26.92 -53.94
N ILE A 510 -51.46 26.81 -52.72
CA ILE A 510 -52.79 27.34 -52.38
C ILE A 510 -52.78 28.88 -52.40
N ILE A 511 -51.77 29.52 -51.83
CA ILE A 511 -51.61 30.99 -51.85
C ILE A 511 -51.55 31.52 -53.29
N ASN A 512 -50.79 30.86 -54.16
CA ASN A 512 -50.74 31.22 -55.58
C ASN A 512 -52.09 31.04 -56.28
N HIS A 513 -52.86 30.00 -55.94
CA HIS A 513 -54.21 29.82 -56.47
C HIS A 513 -55.21 30.88 -55.99
N ILE A 514 -55.05 31.38 -54.76
CA ILE A 514 -55.89 32.46 -54.21
C ILE A 514 -55.55 33.80 -54.90
N ASN A 515 -54.26 34.10 -55.10
CA ASN A 515 -53.81 35.33 -55.76
C ASN A 515 -54.12 35.41 -57.27
N ILE A 516 -54.54 34.31 -57.92
CA ILE A 516 -54.95 34.29 -59.34
C ILE A 516 -56.46 34.59 -59.48
N ASN A 517 -57.22 34.54 -58.39
CA ASN A 517 -58.67 34.74 -58.37
C ASN A 517 -59.11 36.12 -57.80
N GLU A 518 -58.16 37.02 -57.51
CA GLU A 518 -58.36 38.47 -57.40
C GLU A 518 -57.90 39.15 -58.68
#